data_AF-A0A853CQM2-F1
#
_entry.id   AF-A0A853CQM2-F1
#
_cell.length_a   1.000
_cell.length_b   1.000
_cell.length_c   1.000
_cell.angle_alpha   90.00
_cell.angle_beta   90.00
_cell.angle_gamma   90.00
#
_symmetry.space_group_name_H-M   'P 1'
#
loop_
_entity.id
_entity.type
_entity.pdbx_description
1 polymer ?
#
loop_
_entity_poly.entity_id
_entity_poly.type
_entity_poly.pdbx_seq_one_letter_code
_entity_poly.pdbx_strand_id
1 'polypeptide(L)'
;MEFASRHGLEHEHTRRELTHRWESYPFGFGNWRRARNVVRGTLSGRSITAFEYHFVLWSDDETVERDAFRHFLVCVVDLDHPVPALSAVRRDRLVWHPDEVEGEEFPVDSARWQQLYVVTGVDADFARTVLNDDRAQRCLQIDARAEWRFVGDEFIFWIESGLVDESLAVALDILRPLIVAAESYPR
;
A
#
# COMPACT_ATOMS: atom_id res chain seq x y z
N MET A 1 0.12 -22.28 5.35
CA MET A 1 0.78 -21.64 4.19
C MET A 1 2.30 -21.67 4.42
N GLU A 2 3.09 -22.02 3.41
CA GLU A 2 4.55 -22.24 3.53
C GLU A 2 5.32 -20.97 3.94
N PHE A 3 5.00 -19.83 3.32
CA PHE A 3 5.62 -18.54 3.64
C PHE A 3 5.45 -18.17 5.12
N ALA A 4 4.23 -18.27 5.66
CA ALA A 4 3.96 -17.98 7.07
C ALA A 4 4.78 -18.89 8.01
N SER A 5 4.81 -20.19 7.73
CA SER A 5 5.58 -21.16 8.54
C SER A 5 7.08 -20.85 8.56
N ARG A 6 7.64 -20.42 7.42
CA ARG A 6 9.07 -20.14 7.29
C ARG A 6 9.50 -18.88 8.03
N HIS A 7 8.62 -17.89 8.10
CA HIS A 7 8.85 -16.61 8.79
C HIS A 7 8.29 -16.57 10.21
N GLY A 8 7.73 -17.68 10.72
CA GLY A 8 7.13 -17.74 12.05
C GLY A 8 5.88 -16.85 12.21
N LEU A 9 5.18 -16.58 11.10
CA LEU A 9 3.96 -15.78 11.08
C LEU A 9 2.74 -16.65 11.38
N GLU A 10 1.78 -16.06 12.08
CA GLU A 10 0.44 -16.61 12.20
C GLU A 10 -0.26 -16.57 10.85
N HIS A 11 -1.04 -17.59 10.53
CA HIS A 11 -1.78 -17.68 9.27
C HIS A 11 -3.25 -17.99 9.50
N GLU A 12 -4.11 -17.18 8.88
CA GLU A 12 -5.55 -17.35 8.85
C GLU A 12 -6.04 -17.37 7.38
N HIS A 13 -6.87 -18.35 7.03
CA HIS A 13 -7.31 -18.50 5.63
C HIS A 13 -8.11 -17.31 5.11
N THR A 14 -8.93 -16.70 5.96
CA THR A 14 -9.82 -15.59 5.59
C THR A 14 -10.09 -14.72 6.81
N ARG A 15 -10.18 -13.40 6.62
CA ARG A 15 -10.59 -12.49 7.70
C ARG A 15 -11.46 -11.36 7.17
N ARG A 16 -12.77 -11.44 7.42
CA ARG A 16 -13.76 -10.56 6.78
C ARG A 16 -13.65 -9.11 7.23
N GLU A 17 -13.23 -8.85 8.46
CA GLU A 17 -13.19 -7.50 9.02
C GLU A 17 -12.19 -6.61 8.25
N LEU A 18 -11.15 -7.19 7.66
CA LEU A 18 -10.15 -6.46 6.88
C LEU A 18 -10.71 -5.84 5.59
N THR A 19 -11.83 -6.34 5.07
CA THR A 19 -12.43 -5.78 3.83
C THR A 19 -13.22 -4.49 4.07
N HIS A 20 -13.42 -4.12 5.32
CA HIS A 20 -14.21 -2.95 5.73
C HIS A 20 -13.45 -2.01 6.68
N ARG A 21 -12.16 -2.29 6.94
CA ARG A 21 -11.34 -1.47 7.86
C ARG A 21 -10.95 -0.12 7.25
N TRP A 22 -10.79 -0.07 5.92
CA TRP A 22 -10.46 1.13 5.18
C TRP A 22 -11.49 1.37 4.08
N GLU A 23 -11.70 2.64 3.74
CA GLU A 23 -12.75 3.06 2.80
C GLU A 23 -12.20 3.57 1.46
N SER A 24 -10.94 4.00 1.41
CA SER A 24 -10.31 4.49 0.17
C SER A 24 -9.46 3.41 -0.52
N TYR A 25 -9.17 3.60 -1.81
CA TYR A 25 -8.60 2.58 -2.70
C TYR A 25 -7.35 1.89 -2.12
N PRO A 26 -7.15 0.57 -2.36
CA PRO A 26 -7.99 -0.35 -3.13
C PRO A 26 -9.25 -0.82 -2.39
N PHE A 27 -9.42 -0.39 -1.15
CA PHE A 27 -10.58 -0.73 -0.31
C PHE A 27 -11.78 0.14 -0.69
N GLY A 28 -12.97 -0.21 -0.23
CA GLY A 28 -14.17 0.56 -0.56
C GLY A 28 -14.70 0.37 -1.99
N PHE A 29 -13.96 -0.26 -2.90
CA PHE A 29 -14.35 -0.51 -4.29
C PHE A 29 -14.97 -1.89 -4.55
N GLY A 30 -15.80 -1.94 -5.59
CA GLY A 30 -16.38 -3.17 -6.13
C GLY A 30 -17.26 -3.96 -5.15
N ASN A 31 -17.63 -5.16 -5.60
CA ASN A 31 -18.44 -6.13 -4.88
C ASN A 31 -17.62 -7.38 -4.54
N TRP A 32 -18.20 -8.28 -3.73
CA TRP A 32 -17.60 -9.58 -3.39
C TRP A 32 -16.19 -9.50 -2.79
N ARG A 33 -15.94 -8.45 -2.00
CA ARG A 33 -14.66 -8.20 -1.34
C ARG A 33 -14.28 -9.37 -0.43
N ARG A 34 -13.05 -9.85 -0.53
CA ARG A 34 -12.51 -10.86 0.41
C ARG A 34 -11.05 -10.58 0.71
N ALA A 35 -10.67 -10.80 1.98
CA ALA A 35 -9.30 -10.92 2.41
C ALA A 35 -9.00 -12.41 2.67
N ARG A 36 -7.93 -12.92 2.05
CA ARG A 36 -7.49 -14.32 2.10
C ARG A 36 -6.01 -14.41 2.43
N ASN A 37 -5.57 -15.62 2.83
CA ASN A 37 -4.17 -15.93 3.09
C ASN A 37 -3.53 -14.89 4.03
N VAL A 38 -4.28 -14.56 5.09
CA VAL A 38 -3.91 -13.49 6.02
C VAL A 38 -2.76 -13.99 6.87
N VAL A 39 -1.68 -13.21 6.94
CA VAL A 39 -0.53 -13.48 7.79
C VAL A 39 -0.28 -12.33 8.74
N ARG A 40 0.16 -12.66 9.95
CA ARG A 40 0.38 -11.70 11.03
C ARG A 40 1.60 -12.06 11.85
N GLY A 41 2.24 -11.03 12.40
CA GLY A 41 3.39 -11.18 13.28
C GLY A 41 4.53 -10.28 12.84
N THR A 42 5.75 -10.65 13.20
CA THR A 42 6.93 -9.85 12.91
C THR A 42 7.62 -10.33 11.64
N LEU A 43 7.62 -9.51 10.60
CA LEU A 43 8.40 -9.75 9.38
C LEU A 43 9.44 -8.65 9.24
N SER A 44 10.70 -9.02 8.97
CA SER A 44 11.76 -8.03 8.78
C SER A 44 11.94 -7.06 9.97
N GLY A 45 11.54 -7.47 11.18
CA GLY A 45 11.59 -6.65 12.39
C GLY A 45 10.44 -5.64 12.52
N ARG A 46 9.38 -5.77 11.72
CA ARG A 46 8.18 -4.92 11.77
C ARG A 46 6.94 -5.75 12.09
N SER A 47 6.05 -5.22 12.93
CA SER A 47 4.72 -5.79 13.13
C SER A 47 3.91 -5.58 11.87
N ILE A 48 3.43 -6.67 11.27
CA ILE A 48 2.66 -6.62 10.04
C ILE A 48 1.35 -7.40 10.10
N THR A 49 0.39 -6.96 9.30
CA THR A 49 -0.73 -7.77 8.82
C THR A 49 -0.73 -7.71 7.30
N ALA A 50 -0.46 -8.83 6.64
CA ALA A 50 -0.51 -8.94 5.18
C ALA A 50 -1.57 -9.94 4.73
N PHE A 51 -2.18 -9.71 3.57
CA PHE A 51 -3.25 -10.55 3.04
C PHE A 51 -3.43 -10.34 1.55
N GLU A 52 -4.03 -11.32 0.90
CA GLU A 52 -4.50 -11.18 -0.47
C GLU A 52 -5.91 -10.60 -0.46
N TYR A 53 -6.06 -9.42 -1.06
CA TYR A 53 -7.33 -8.74 -1.19
C TYR A 53 -7.85 -8.86 -2.62
N HIS A 54 -9.14 -9.13 -2.78
CA HIS A 54 -9.77 -9.06 -4.09
C HIS A 54 -11.19 -8.53 -4.02
N PHE A 55 -11.62 -7.95 -5.13
CA PHE A 55 -12.99 -7.54 -5.40
C PHE A 55 -13.30 -7.69 -6.89
N VAL A 56 -14.59 -7.66 -7.22
CA VAL A 56 -15.07 -7.67 -8.60
C VAL A 56 -15.67 -6.32 -8.92
N LEU A 57 -15.23 -5.71 -10.03
CA LEU A 57 -15.89 -4.55 -10.60
C LEU A 57 -17.09 -5.03 -11.42
N TRP A 58 -18.28 -4.56 -11.06
CA TRP A 58 -19.49 -4.74 -11.86
C TRP A 58 -19.74 -3.46 -12.63
N SER A 59 -19.84 -3.59 -13.95
CA SER A 59 -20.30 -2.51 -14.84
C SER A 59 -21.67 -2.90 -15.39
N ASP A 60 -22.64 -1.99 -15.26
CA ASP A 60 -23.96 -2.12 -15.91
C ASP A 60 -23.89 -1.72 -17.40
N ASP A 61 -22.81 -1.07 -17.83
CA ASP A 61 -22.54 -0.70 -19.23
C ASP A 61 -21.81 -1.82 -19.99
N GLU A 62 -22.32 -2.16 -21.18
CA GLU A 62 -21.79 -3.26 -22.03
C GLU A 62 -20.38 -3.01 -22.60
N THR A 63 -19.80 -1.84 -22.35
CA THR A 63 -18.57 -1.34 -22.98
C THR A 63 -17.36 -1.29 -22.04
N VAL A 64 -17.57 -1.36 -20.72
CA VAL A 64 -16.49 -1.38 -19.72
C VAL A 64 -16.34 -2.80 -19.19
N GLU A 65 -15.12 -3.34 -19.25
CA GLU A 65 -14.70 -4.68 -18.81
C GLU A 65 -15.67 -5.33 -17.79
N ARG A 66 -16.68 -6.06 -18.30
CA ARG A 66 -17.59 -6.85 -17.46
C ARG A 66 -16.73 -7.79 -16.60
N ASP A 67 -16.96 -7.75 -15.30
CA ASP A 67 -16.38 -8.68 -14.32
C ASP A 67 -14.84 -8.66 -14.19
N ALA A 68 -14.25 -7.47 -14.16
CA ALA A 68 -12.82 -7.36 -13.84
C ALA A 68 -12.56 -7.78 -12.38
N PHE A 69 -12.03 -8.99 -12.21
CA PHE A 69 -11.50 -9.47 -10.94
C PHE A 69 -10.19 -8.75 -10.65
N ARG A 70 -10.15 -7.96 -9.58
CA ARG A 70 -8.94 -7.27 -9.13
C ARG A 70 -8.41 -7.97 -7.90
N HIS A 71 -7.11 -8.21 -7.88
CA HIS A 71 -6.41 -8.90 -6.81
C HIS A 71 -5.15 -8.12 -6.43
N PHE A 72 -4.86 -8.11 -5.13
CA PHE A 72 -3.78 -7.33 -4.55
C PHE A 72 -3.14 -8.12 -3.42
N LEU A 73 -1.81 -8.04 -3.33
CA LEU A 73 -1.14 -8.18 -2.05
C LEU A 73 -1.36 -6.88 -1.29
N VAL A 74 -1.83 -6.95 -0.05
CA VAL A 74 -1.89 -5.83 0.88
C VAL A 74 -1.00 -6.15 2.06
N CYS A 75 -0.24 -5.16 2.52
CA CYS A 75 0.50 -5.22 3.77
C CYS A 75 0.29 -3.95 4.58
N VAL A 76 -0.07 -4.13 5.84
CA VAL A 76 -0.18 -3.08 6.84
C VAL A 76 0.97 -3.27 7.81
N VAL A 77 1.71 -2.19 8.05
CA VAL A 77 2.77 -2.12 9.05
C VAL A 77 2.30 -1.18 10.16
N ASP A 78 2.34 -1.68 11.40
CA ASP A 78 2.08 -0.83 12.57
C ASP A 78 3.28 0.09 12.81
N LEU A 79 3.02 1.39 12.93
CA LEU A 79 4.02 2.42 13.22
C LEU A 79 4.15 2.62 14.74
N ASP A 80 5.32 3.08 15.18
CA ASP A 80 5.57 3.36 16.59
C ASP A 80 4.71 4.53 17.15
N HIS A 81 4.24 5.42 16.27
CA HIS A 81 3.32 6.51 16.61
C HIS A 81 2.57 7.02 15.37
N PRO A 82 1.48 7.77 15.57
CA PRO A 82 0.79 8.44 14.47
C PRO A 82 1.70 9.42 13.72
N VAL A 83 1.54 9.48 12.39
CA VAL A 83 2.25 10.41 11.49
C VAL A 83 1.30 11.15 10.56
N PRO A 84 1.70 12.29 9.96
CA PRO A 84 0.91 12.97 8.95
C PRO A 84 0.57 12.06 7.75
N ALA A 85 -0.58 12.33 7.12
CA ALA A 85 -1.01 11.58 5.94
C ALA A 85 -0.12 11.89 4.72
N LEU A 86 0.32 10.83 4.04
CA LEU A 86 1.14 10.91 2.83
C LEU A 86 0.88 9.67 1.98
N SER A 87 0.55 9.84 0.71
CA SER A 87 0.22 8.77 -0.23
C SER A 87 1.09 8.88 -1.48
N ALA A 88 1.51 7.74 -2.03
CA ALA A 88 2.07 7.65 -3.36
C ALA A 88 1.16 6.77 -4.23
N VAL A 89 0.56 7.41 -5.23
CA VAL A 89 -0.44 6.84 -6.12
C VAL A 89 0.10 6.82 -7.54
N ARG A 90 -0.20 5.78 -8.32
CA ARG A 90 0.23 5.79 -9.71
C ARG A 90 -0.57 6.77 -10.55
N ARG A 91 0.12 7.50 -11.44
CA ARG A 91 -0.51 8.48 -12.35
C ARG A 91 -1.59 7.87 -13.24
N ASP A 92 -1.37 6.66 -13.74
CA ASP A 92 -2.33 5.93 -14.57
C ASP A 92 -3.55 5.42 -13.79
N ARG A 93 -3.55 5.53 -12.45
CA ARG A 93 -4.62 5.09 -11.56
C ARG A 93 -5.27 6.20 -10.75
N LEU A 94 -4.89 7.46 -10.93
CA LEU A 94 -5.43 8.59 -10.16
C LEU A 94 -6.97 8.65 -10.13
N VAL A 95 -7.63 8.24 -11.22
CA VAL A 95 -9.11 8.19 -11.30
C VAL A 95 -9.74 7.28 -10.23
N TRP A 96 -9.00 6.31 -9.72
CA TRP A 96 -9.44 5.38 -8.67
C TRP A 96 -9.16 5.90 -7.26
N HIS A 97 -8.50 7.04 -7.13
CA HIS A 97 -8.02 7.63 -5.87
C HIS A 97 -8.62 9.03 -5.62
N PRO A 98 -9.94 9.22 -5.68
CA PRO A 98 -10.53 10.55 -5.52
C PRO A 98 -10.22 11.16 -4.14
N ASP A 99 -10.21 10.34 -3.08
CA ASP A 99 -10.01 10.81 -1.70
C ASP A 99 -8.54 11.14 -1.42
N GLU A 100 -7.59 10.37 -1.98
CA GLU A 100 -6.16 10.62 -1.75
C GLU A 100 -5.64 11.87 -2.48
N VAL A 101 -6.39 12.40 -3.44
CA VAL A 101 -6.02 13.59 -4.22
C VAL A 101 -6.45 14.89 -3.52
N GLU A 102 -7.16 14.85 -2.40
CA GLU A 102 -7.59 16.05 -1.67
C GLU A 102 -6.42 16.83 -1.00
N GLY A 103 -5.24 16.22 -0.85
CA GLY A 103 -4.03 16.86 -0.31
C GLY A 103 -3.21 17.68 -1.32
N GLU A 104 -2.14 18.31 -0.86
CA GLU A 104 -1.17 18.97 -1.74
C GLU A 104 -0.32 17.94 -2.49
N GLU A 105 -0.08 18.13 -3.79
CA GLU A 105 0.88 17.34 -4.56
C GLU A 105 2.31 17.79 -4.23
N PHE A 106 3.16 16.85 -3.84
CA PHE A 106 4.57 17.11 -3.54
C PHE A 106 5.46 16.59 -4.67
N PRO A 107 6.24 17.46 -5.33
CA PRO A 107 7.15 17.03 -6.37
C PRO A 107 8.35 16.29 -5.77
N VAL A 108 8.73 15.19 -6.42
CA VAL A 108 10.00 14.48 -6.21
C VAL A 108 10.86 14.72 -7.44
N ASP A 109 12.12 15.12 -7.31
CA ASP A 109 12.93 15.60 -8.45
C ASP A 109 13.28 14.50 -9.47
N SER A 110 13.14 13.24 -9.07
CA SER A 110 13.27 12.11 -10.00
C SER A 110 12.28 12.16 -11.18
N ALA A 111 12.79 12.37 -12.39
CA ALA A 111 12.00 12.33 -13.62
C ALA A 111 11.26 10.98 -13.84
N ARG A 112 11.89 9.84 -13.52
CA ARG A 112 11.25 8.53 -13.64
C ARG A 112 10.13 8.35 -12.62
N TRP A 113 10.31 8.86 -11.41
CA TRP A 113 9.25 8.85 -10.39
C TRP A 113 8.07 9.70 -10.84
N GLN A 114 8.32 10.94 -11.27
CA GLN A 114 7.28 11.85 -11.74
C GLN A 114 6.46 11.30 -12.90
N GLN A 115 7.01 10.42 -13.74
CA GLN A 115 6.24 9.76 -14.80
C GLN A 115 5.26 8.71 -14.28
N LEU A 116 5.56 8.08 -13.16
CA LEU A 116 4.84 6.92 -12.65
C LEU A 116 3.92 7.27 -11.49
N TYR A 117 4.31 8.20 -10.64
CA TYR A 117 3.66 8.46 -9.36
C TYR A 117 3.29 9.94 -9.18
N VAL A 118 2.22 10.13 -8.42
CA VAL A 118 1.86 11.37 -7.74
C VAL A 118 2.00 11.12 -6.26
N VAL A 119 2.56 12.09 -5.55
CA VAL A 119 2.68 12.06 -4.09
C VAL A 119 1.79 13.14 -3.54
N THR A 120 0.86 12.77 -2.66
CA THR A 120 -0.09 13.70 -2.05
C THR A 120 -0.03 13.60 -0.54
N GLY A 121 -0.27 14.71 0.17
CA GLY A 121 -0.33 14.67 1.63
C GLY A 121 -0.71 16.01 2.26
N VAL A 122 -0.60 16.07 3.57
CA VAL A 122 -1.05 17.23 4.37
C VAL A 122 0.09 18.02 5.02
N ASP A 123 1.32 17.50 4.96
CA ASP A 123 2.51 18.13 5.55
C ASP A 123 3.70 17.98 4.58
N ALA A 124 4.18 19.13 4.08
CA ALA A 124 5.27 19.19 3.10
C ALA A 124 6.64 18.82 3.70
N ASP A 125 6.87 19.15 4.97
CA ASP A 125 8.13 18.81 5.67
C ASP A 125 8.18 17.30 5.96
N PHE A 126 7.06 16.72 6.35
CA PHE A 126 6.91 15.27 6.46
C PHE A 126 7.14 14.59 5.10
N ALA A 127 6.48 15.07 4.03
CA ALA A 127 6.62 14.51 2.69
C ALA A 127 8.08 14.48 2.22
N ARG A 128 8.80 15.61 2.36
CA ARG A 128 10.23 15.71 2.01
C ARG A 128 11.12 14.84 2.89
N THR A 129 10.78 14.70 4.18
CA THR A 129 11.54 13.87 5.12
C THR A 129 11.41 12.40 4.79
N VAL A 130 10.19 11.95 4.48
CA VAL A 130 9.89 10.54 4.18
C VAL A 130 10.36 10.17 2.78
N LEU A 131 10.07 11.00 1.78
CA LEU A 131 10.31 10.67 0.37
C LEU A 131 11.23 11.70 -0.30
N ASN A 132 12.53 11.45 -0.16
CA ASN A 132 13.55 12.13 -0.94
C ASN A 132 13.88 11.33 -2.22
N ASP A 133 14.73 11.88 -3.09
CA ASP A 133 15.07 11.25 -4.36
C ASP A 133 15.68 9.84 -4.21
N ASP A 134 16.56 9.64 -3.24
CA ASP A 134 17.19 8.34 -3.00
C ASP A 134 16.16 7.27 -2.64
N ARG A 135 15.21 7.61 -1.75
CA ARG A 135 14.14 6.68 -1.36
C ARG A 135 13.11 6.50 -2.46
N ALA A 136 12.81 7.53 -3.24
CA ALA A 136 11.97 7.41 -4.42
C ALA A 136 12.60 6.47 -5.47
N GLN A 137 13.90 6.62 -5.77
CA GLN A 137 14.64 5.69 -6.63
C GLN A 137 14.60 4.25 -6.10
N ARG A 138 14.73 4.09 -4.79
CA ARG A 138 14.65 2.78 -4.15
C ARG A 138 13.26 2.17 -4.31
N CYS A 139 12.19 2.95 -4.15
CA CYS A 139 10.81 2.48 -4.34
C CYS A 139 10.54 2.01 -5.77
N LEU A 140 11.24 2.54 -6.78
CA LEU A 140 11.16 2.05 -8.17
C LEU A 140 11.72 0.63 -8.38
N GLN A 141 12.34 0.04 -7.35
CA GLN A 141 12.81 -1.36 -7.36
C GLN A 141 11.71 -2.35 -6.98
N ILE A 142 10.60 -1.88 -6.41
CA ILE A 142 9.40 -2.70 -6.18
C ILE A 142 8.73 -2.95 -7.53
N ASP A 143 7.87 -3.96 -7.61
CA ASP A 143 6.92 -4.09 -8.72
C ASP A 143 6.29 -2.72 -9.04
N ALA A 144 6.29 -2.35 -10.31
CA ALA A 144 5.83 -1.05 -10.75
C ALA A 144 4.37 -0.79 -10.34
N ARG A 145 3.57 -1.82 -10.04
CA ARG A 145 2.17 -1.70 -9.64
C ARG A 145 1.96 -1.40 -8.15
N ALA A 146 3.04 -1.20 -7.38
CA ALA A 146 2.98 -0.92 -5.96
C ALA A 146 2.53 0.52 -5.68
N GLU A 147 1.66 0.69 -4.69
CA GLU A 147 1.23 1.99 -4.16
C GLU A 147 1.22 1.89 -2.64
N TRP A 148 1.28 3.04 -1.97
CA TRP A 148 1.34 3.08 -0.51
C TRP A 148 0.79 4.36 0.07
N ARG A 149 0.43 4.31 1.35
CA ARG A 149 0.04 5.48 2.15
C ARG A 149 0.40 5.33 3.62
N PHE A 150 0.65 6.47 4.25
CA PHE A 150 0.67 6.66 5.69
C PHE A 150 -0.68 7.22 6.15
N VAL A 151 -1.26 6.61 7.18
CA VAL A 151 -2.52 7.05 7.77
C VAL A 151 -2.53 6.72 9.26
N GLY A 152 -2.55 7.77 10.11
CA GLY A 152 -2.49 7.57 11.55
C GLY A 152 -1.22 6.82 11.95
N ASP A 153 -1.38 5.72 12.68
CA ASP A 153 -0.33 4.80 13.13
C ASP A 153 -0.10 3.61 12.17
N GLU A 154 -0.55 3.72 10.93
CA GLU A 154 -0.39 2.67 9.92
C GLU A 154 0.38 3.15 8.69
N PHE A 155 1.29 2.30 8.21
CA PHE A 155 1.79 2.36 6.85
C PHE A 155 1.19 1.19 6.05
N ILE A 156 0.46 1.50 4.99
CA ILE A 156 -0.24 0.52 4.17
C ILE A 156 0.36 0.56 2.77
N PHE A 157 0.76 -0.58 2.24
CA PHE A 157 1.11 -0.72 0.84
C PHE A 157 0.37 -1.88 0.19
N TRP A 158 0.19 -1.77 -1.11
CA TRP A 158 -0.40 -2.85 -1.90
C TRP A 158 0.26 -2.98 -3.26
N ILE A 159 0.25 -4.20 -3.79
CA ILE A 159 0.79 -4.55 -5.10
C ILE A 159 -0.31 -5.27 -5.87
N GLU A 160 -0.77 -4.69 -6.98
CA GLU A 160 -1.75 -5.35 -7.85
C GLU A 160 -1.17 -6.64 -8.43
N SER A 161 -1.96 -7.72 -8.35
CA SER A 161 -1.61 -9.10 -8.71
C SER A 161 -0.48 -9.72 -7.86
N GLY A 162 -0.14 -9.11 -6.72
CA GLY A 162 0.83 -9.65 -5.77
C GLY A 162 0.26 -10.75 -4.88
N LEU A 163 1.08 -11.70 -4.45
CA LEU A 163 0.70 -12.77 -3.52
C LEU A 163 1.39 -12.61 -2.17
N VAL A 164 0.86 -13.25 -1.13
CA VAL A 164 1.56 -13.32 0.17
C VAL A 164 2.65 -14.39 0.09
N ASP A 165 3.79 -13.98 -0.44
CA ASP A 165 4.99 -14.77 -0.65
C ASP A 165 6.26 -13.95 -0.39
N GLU A 166 7.42 -14.40 -0.90
CA GLU A 166 8.70 -13.70 -0.70
C GLU A 166 8.75 -12.28 -1.26
N SER A 167 7.93 -11.97 -2.26
CA SER A 167 7.84 -10.61 -2.80
C SER A 167 7.38 -9.61 -1.73
N LEU A 168 6.59 -10.06 -0.74
CA LEU A 168 6.20 -9.26 0.41
C LEU A 168 7.41 -8.83 1.25
N ALA A 169 8.30 -9.77 1.57
CA ALA A 169 9.50 -9.48 2.36
C ALA A 169 10.45 -8.53 1.61
N VAL A 170 10.63 -8.74 0.31
CA VAL A 170 11.43 -7.86 -0.55
C VAL A 170 10.83 -6.45 -0.62
N ALA A 171 9.53 -6.32 -0.84
CA ALA A 171 8.85 -5.03 -0.88
C ALA A 171 8.97 -4.28 0.46
N LEU A 172 8.79 -4.99 1.58
CA LEU A 172 8.94 -4.41 2.91
C LEU A 172 10.38 -3.92 3.17
N ASP A 173 11.41 -4.66 2.74
CA ASP A 173 12.81 -4.23 2.87
C ASP A 173 13.16 -3.03 1.97
N ILE A 174 12.49 -2.90 0.83
CA ILE A 174 12.62 -1.73 -0.04
C ILE A 174 11.96 -0.50 0.60
N LEU A 175 10.76 -0.65 1.16
CA LEU A 175 9.96 0.43 1.76
C LEU A 175 10.40 0.82 3.18
N ARG A 176 11.13 -0.06 3.88
CA ARG A 176 11.61 0.17 5.27
C ARG A 176 12.22 1.56 5.50
N PRO A 177 13.04 2.13 4.60
CA PRO A 177 13.60 3.47 4.81
C PRO A 177 12.55 4.58 4.87
N LEU A 178 11.38 4.42 4.23
CA LEU A 178 10.26 5.36 4.35
C LEU A 178 9.66 5.29 5.75
N ILE A 179 9.43 4.06 6.24
CA ILE A 179 8.84 3.80 7.57
C ILE A 179 9.75 4.37 8.66
N VAL A 180 11.05 4.09 8.59
CA VAL A 180 12.04 4.63 9.55
C VAL A 180 12.08 6.15 9.52
N ALA A 181 12.02 6.76 8.33
CA ALA A 181 12.00 8.21 8.21
C ALA A 181 10.72 8.81 8.81
N ALA A 182 9.57 8.18 8.62
CA ALA A 182 8.30 8.61 9.17
C ALA A 182 8.29 8.56 10.71
N GLU A 183 8.78 7.48 11.30
CA GLU A 183 8.89 7.31 12.77
C GLU A 183 9.98 8.17 13.42
N SER A 184 10.90 8.70 12.61
CA SER A 184 11.92 9.65 13.09
C SER A 184 11.46 11.10 12.96
N TYR A 185 10.31 11.35 12.31
CA TYR A 185 9.79 12.70 12.13
C TYR A 185 9.26 13.24 13.46
N PRO A 186 9.69 14.43 13.89
CA PRO A 186 9.24 15.01 15.15
C PRO A 186 7.73 15.26 15.13
N ARG A 187 7.11 15.07 16.30
CA ARG A 187 5.68 15.34 16.52
C ARG A 187 5.36 16.82 16.53
#